data_AF-A0A6M6JLK4-F1
#
_entry.id   AF-A0A6M6JLK4-F1
#
_cell.length_a   1.000
_cell.length_b   1.000
_cell.length_c   1.000
_cell.angle_alpha   90.00
_cell.angle_beta   90.00
_cell.angle_gamma   90.00
#
_symmetry.space_group_name_H-M   'P 1'
#
loop_
_entity.id
_entity.type
_entity.pdbx_description
1 polymer ?
#
loop_
_entity_poly.entity_id
_entity_poly.type
_entity_poly.pdbx_seq_one_letter_code
_entity_poly.pdbx_strand_id
1 'polypeptide(L)'
;MSSSGAVRFFVDIDALEDIGREIRSLLDALGDGGSRPSTDDGVYGGHDVAHAVRCFLGAATRGRDDVVEQLQACAQLVDLAAREYAATESALSCQLAPASGVAP
;
A
#
# COMPACT_ATOMS: atom_id res chain seq x y z
N MET A 1 34.86 0.18 27.84
CA MET A 1 33.42 0.27 28.14
C MET A 1 32.78 1.01 26.98
N SER A 2 32.37 0.27 25.95
CA SER A 2 31.86 0.87 24.72
C SER A 2 30.43 1.35 24.95
N SER A 3 30.26 2.67 24.86
CA SER A 3 28.98 3.35 24.82
C SER A 3 28.12 2.72 23.73
N SER A 4 27.05 2.05 24.15
CA SER A 4 25.95 1.66 23.27
C SER A 4 25.18 2.93 22.94
N GLY A 5 25.63 3.63 21.89
CA GLY A 5 24.89 4.76 21.35
C GLY A 5 23.54 4.24 20.87
N ALA A 6 22.46 4.63 21.55
CA ALA A 6 21.10 4.29 21.16
C ALA A 6 20.89 4.73 19.70
N VAL A 7 20.82 3.75 18.78
CA VAL A 7 20.48 4.00 17.39
C VAL A 7 19.01 4.41 17.39
N ARG A 8 18.76 5.72 17.41
CA ARG A 8 17.44 6.29 17.22
C ARG A 8 17.06 6.11 15.75
N PHE A 9 16.48 4.96 15.43
CA PHE A 9 15.66 4.82 14.23
C PHE A 9 14.38 5.61 14.47
N PHE A 10 14.41 6.92 14.23
CA PHE A 10 13.18 7.67 14.00
C PHE A 10 12.70 7.24 12.62
N VAL A 11 11.78 6.29 12.60
CA VAL A 11 11.03 6.02 11.39
C VAL A 11 10.03 7.14 11.23
N ASP A 12 10.05 7.76 10.06
CA ASP A 12 9.13 8.82 9.70
C ASP A 12 7.75 8.20 9.46
N ILE A 13 6.93 8.19 10.51
CA ILE A 13 5.57 7.64 10.49
C ILE A 13 4.71 8.43 9.50
N ASP A 14 4.90 9.74 9.40
CA ASP A 14 4.19 10.60 8.44
C ASP A 14 4.52 10.19 7.00
N ALA A 15 5.79 9.92 6.69
CA ALA A 15 6.18 9.42 5.38
C ALA A 15 5.59 8.03 5.06
N LEU A 16 5.46 7.14 6.04
CA LEU A 16 4.79 5.85 5.85
C LEU A 16 3.29 6.03 5.59
N GLU A 17 2.62 6.92 6.32
CA GLU A 17 1.21 7.22 6.11
C GLU A 17 0.94 7.84 4.74
N ASP A 18 1.84 8.71 4.27
CA ASP A 18 1.78 9.31 2.94
C ASP A 18 1.93 8.26 1.83
N ILE A 19 2.90 7.34 1.96
CA ILE A 19 3.05 6.21 1.02
C ILE A 19 1.78 5.35 1.00
N GLY A 20 1.21 5.05 2.17
CA GLY A 20 -0.05 4.30 2.26
C GLY A 20 -1.20 5.01 1.55
N ARG A 21 -1.27 6.34 1.66
CA ARG A 21 -2.28 7.19 0.98
C ARG A 21 -2.10 7.17 -0.54
N GLU A 22 -0.86 7.27 -1.02
CA GLU A 22 -0.54 7.20 -2.45
C GLU A 22 -0.93 5.83 -3.03
N ILE A 23 -0.61 4.74 -2.34
CA ILE A 23 -0.98 3.38 -2.78
C ILE A 23 -2.50 3.24 -2.88
N ARG A 24 -3.27 3.75 -1.90
CA ARG A 24 -4.74 3.74 -1.94
C ARG A 24 -5.28 4.58 -3.10
N SER A 25 -4.70 5.76 -3.36
CA SER A 25 -5.06 6.57 -4.52
C SER A 25 -4.78 5.87 -5.84
N LEU A 26 -3.69 5.11 -5.94
CA LEU A 26 -3.38 4.30 -7.12
C LEU A 26 -4.37 3.14 -7.27
N LEU A 27 -4.76 2.49 -6.18
CA LEU A 27 -5.78 1.43 -6.18
C LEU A 27 -7.15 1.95 -6.63
N ASP A 28 -7.55 3.13 -6.15
CA ASP A 28 -8.80 3.77 -6.58
C ASP A 28 -8.73 4.14 -8.07
N ALA A 29 -7.63 4.74 -8.53
CA ALA A 29 -7.45 5.06 -9.96
C ALA A 29 -7.44 3.81 -10.86
N LEU A 30 -6.85 2.70 -10.39
CA LEU A 30 -6.86 1.42 -11.08
C LEU A 30 -8.23 0.72 -11.01
N GLY A 31 -8.99 0.93 -9.93
CA GLY A 31 -10.35 0.44 -9.74
C GLY A 31 -11.36 1.14 -10.65
N ASP A 32 -11.28 2.47 -10.72
CA ASP A 32 -12.14 3.37 -11.52
C ASP A 32 -11.75 3.41 -13.01
N GLY A 33 -10.61 2.83 -13.38
CA GLY A 33 -10.04 2.78 -14.74
C GLY A 33 -10.83 1.95 -15.77
N GLY A 34 -12.16 2.03 -15.73
CA GLY A 34 -13.06 1.56 -16.77
C GLY A 34 -13.59 0.15 -16.54
N SER A 35 -14.90 -0.01 -16.78
CA SER A 35 -15.58 -1.29 -16.89
C SER A 35 -14.72 -2.27 -17.68
N ARG A 36 -14.50 -3.47 -17.11
CA ARG A 36 -13.83 -4.57 -17.82
C ARG A 36 -14.43 -4.63 -19.23
N PRO A 37 -13.62 -4.44 -20.29
CA PRO A 37 -14.16 -4.35 -21.63
C PRO A 37 -14.96 -5.62 -21.89
N SER A 38 -16.26 -5.46 -22.11
CA SER A 38 -17.11 -6.60 -22.42
C SER A 38 -16.59 -7.19 -23.71
N THR A 39 -16.44 -8.50 -23.74
CA THR A 39 -16.07 -9.26 -24.93
C THR A 39 -17.24 -9.30 -25.92
N ASP A 40 -18.05 -8.25 -26.02
CA ASP A 40 -19.24 -8.24 -26.87
C ASP A 40 -18.77 -8.40 -28.31
N ASP A 41 -19.03 -9.60 -28.85
CA ASP A 41 -18.41 -10.13 -30.06
C ASP A 41 -18.81 -9.37 -31.32
N GLY A 42 -19.76 -8.43 -31.23
CA GLY A 42 -20.32 -7.69 -32.35
C GLY A 42 -19.51 -6.48 -32.84
N VAL A 43 -18.49 -6.03 -32.11
CA VAL A 43 -17.78 -4.76 -32.42
C VAL A 43 -16.46 -4.96 -33.16
N TYR A 44 -15.81 -6.12 -33.01
CA TYR A 44 -14.42 -6.32 -33.42
C TYR A 44 -14.26 -7.11 -34.73
N GLY A 45 -14.63 -6.51 -35.87
CA GLY A 45 -14.16 -6.93 -37.20
C GLY A 45 -14.24 -8.43 -37.53
N GLY A 46 -13.31 -8.91 -38.37
CA GLY A 46 -13.21 -10.33 -38.73
C GLY A 46 -12.79 -11.22 -37.56
N HIS A 47 -13.05 -12.52 -37.65
CA HIS A 47 -12.84 -13.50 -36.57
C HIS A 47 -11.45 -13.43 -35.91
N ASP A 48 -10.39 -13.27 -36.72
CA ASP A 48 -9.01 -13.20 -36.24
C ASP A 48 -8.74 -11.93 -35.40
N VAL A 49 -9.36 -10.82 -35.79
CA VAL A 49 -9.26 -9.54 -35.06
C VAL A 49 -10.00 -9.64 -33.73
N ALA A 50 -11.22 -10.18 -33.73
CA ALA A 50 -11.97 -10.42 -32.50
C ALA A 50 -11.18 -11.32 -31.52
N HIS A 51 -10.56 -12.40 -32.03
CA HIS A 51 -9.74 -13.29 -31.21
C HIS A 51 -8.51 -12.58 -30.64
N ALA A 52 -7.75 -11.83 -31.45
CA ALA A 52 -6.59 -11.08 -30.99
C ALA A 52 -6.96 -10.04 -29.92
N VAL A 53 -8.06 -9.32 -30.12
CA VAL A 53 -8.58 -8.35 -29.14
C VAL A 53 -8.95 -9.06 -27.84
N ARG A 54 -9.69 -10.18 -27.87
CA ARG A 54 -10.03 -10.94 -26.66
C ARG A 54 -8.79 -11.42 -25.90
N CYS A 55 -7.78 -11.94 -26.61
CA CYS A 55 -6.53 -12.36 -26.00
C CYS A 55 -5.78 -11.20 -25.32
N PHE A 56 -5.69 -10.06 -26.02
CA PHE A 56 -5.07 -8.85 -25.48
C PHE A 56 -5.79 -8.34 -24.24
N LEU A 57 -7.13 -8.20 -24.31
CA LEU A 57 -7.95 -7.76 -23.18
C LEU A 57 -7.84 -8.71 -21.98
N GLY A 58 -7.82 -10.02 -22.22
CA GLY A 58 -7.63 -11.01 -21.16
C GLY A 58 -6.24 -10.91 -20.50
N ALA A 59 -5.19 -10.69 -21.29
CA ALA A 59 -3.84 -10.48 -20.76
C ALA A 59 -3.72 -9.17 -19.97
N ALA A 60 -4.28 -8.08 -20.50
CA ALA A 60 -4.29 -6.77 -19.83
C ALA A 60 -5.07 -6.81 -18.52
N THR A 61 -6.20 -7.53 -18.48
CA THR A 61 -7.01 -7.69 -17.25
C THR A 61 -6.23 -8.46 -16.19
N ARG A 62 -5.59 -9.58 -16.55
CA ARG A 62 -4.75 -10.35 -15.61
C ARG A 62 -3.59 -9.52 -15.07
N GLY A 63 -2.86 -8.84 -15.95
CA GLY A 63 -1.74 -7.98 -15.51
C GLY A 63 -2.19 -6.84 -14.60
N ARG A 64 -3.37 -6.26 -14.85
CA ARG A 64 -3.97 -5.27 -13.95
C ARG A 64 -4.33 -5.88 -12.60
N ASP A 65 -4.98 -7.06 -12.59
CA ASP A 65 -5.35 -7.76 -11.35
C ASP A 65 -4.11 -8.09 -10.50
N ASP A 66 -3.01 -8.55 -11.12
CA ASP A 66 -1.73 -8.83 -10.44
C ASP A 66 -1.11 -7.57 -9.81
N VAL A 67 -1.14 -6.43 -10.53
CA VAL A 67 -0.64 -5.14 -10.01
C VAL A 67 -1.48 -4.66 -8.83
N VAL A 68 -2.80 -4.81 -8.91
CA VAL A 68 -3.73 -4.47 -7.83
C VAL A 68 -3.44 -5.32 -6.59
N GLU A 69 -3.24 -6.64 -6.75
CA GLU A 69 -2.90 -7.53 -5.64
C GLU A 69 -1.58 -7.11 -4.97
N GLN A 70 -0.55 -6.80 -5.75
CA GLN A 70 0.74 -6.34 -5.21
C GLN A 70 0.63 -5.01 -4.47
N LEU A 71 -0.12 -4.05 -5.03
CA LEU A 71 -0.36 -2.76 -4.37
C LEU A 71 -1.14 -2.94 -3.05
N GLN A 72 -2.13 -3.84 -3.01
CA GLN A 72 -2.85 -4.17 -1.78
C GLN A 72 -1.91 -4.77 -0.72
N ALA A 73 -1.02 -5.69 -1.11
CA ALA A 73 -0.02 -6.25 -0.21
C ALA A 73 0.94 -5.17 0.34
N CYS A 74 1.40 -4.25 -0.51
CA CYS A 74 2.21 -3.11 -0.08
C CYS A 74 1.48 -2.20 0.91
N ALA A 75 0.21 -1.87 0.65
CA ALA A 75 -0.60 -1.07 1.57
C ALA A 75 -0.70 -1.73 2.96
N GLN A 76 -0.96 -3.04 3.00
CA GLN A 76 -1.04 -3.79 4.26
C GLN A 76 0.28 -3.78 5.04
N LEU A 77 1.41 -3.92 4.35
CA LEU A 77 2.74 -3.86 4.98
C LEU A 77 3.05 -2.47 5.54
N VAL A 78 2.69 -1.42 4.82
CA VAL A 78 2.88 -0.04 5.27
C VAL A 78 2.00 0.28 6.48
N ASP A 79 0.72 -0.11 6.44
CA ASP A 79 -0.19 0.07 7.57
C ASP A 79 0.27 -0.72 8.81
N LEU A 80 0.80 -1.94 8.62
CA LEU A 80 1.38 -2.73 9.71
C LEU A 80 2.62 -2.04 10.29
N ALA A 81 3.54 -1.60 9.44
CA ALA A 81 4.76 -0.91 9.87
C ALA A 81 4.42 0.36 10.68
N ALA A 82 3.52 1.20 10.17
CA ALA A 82 3.09 2.42 10.85
C ALA A 82 2.51 2.13 12.26
N ARG A 83 1.68 1.09 12.39
CA ARG A 83 1.12 0.66 13.69
C ARG A 83 2.19 0.20 14.68
N GLU A 84 3.12 -0.64 14.23
CA GLU A 84 4.20 -1.16 15.09
C GLU A 84 5.13 -0.02 15.54
N TYR A 85 5.45 0.92 14.65
CA TYR A 85 6.26 2.09 15.01
C TYR A 85 5.54 3.01 15.99
N ALA A 86 4.26 3.32 15.77
CA ALA A 86 3.46 4.13 16.69
C ALA A 86 3.30 3.48 18.08
N ALA A 87 3.12 2.15 18.13
CA ALA A 87 3.06 1.40 19.38
C ALA A 87 4.40 1.45 20.13
N THR A 88 5.51 1.30 19.40
CA THR A 88 6.86 1.38 19.96
C THR A 88 7.16 2.79 20.50
N GLU A 89 6.81 3.84 19.76
CA GLU A 89 6.98 5.22 20.20
C GLU A 89 6.16 5.55 21.45
N SER A 90 4.93 5.06 21.51
CA SER A 90 4.06 5.19 22.69
C SER A 90 4.66 4.49 23.91
N ALA A 91 5.18 3.27 23.74
CA ALA A 91 5.81 2.52 24.82
C ALA A 91 7.08 3.20 25.35
N LEU A 92 7.92 3.72 24.44
CA LEU A 92 9.12 4.48 24.80
C LEU A 92 8.76 5.79 25.53
N SER A 93 7.75 6.51 25.04
CA SER A 93 7.29 7.76 25.65
C SER A 93 6.75 7.54 27.07
N CYS A 94 6.00 6.46 27.31
CA CYS A 94 5.52 6.09 28.64
C CYS A 94 6.66 5.70 29.61
N GLN A 95 7.70 5.04 29.12
CA GLN A 95 8.87 4.65 29.95
C GLN A 95 9.78 5.84 30.28
N LEU A 96 9.85 6.83 29.38
CA LEU A 96 10.67 8.03 29.54
C LEU A 96 9.90 9.18 30.21
N ALA A 97 8.60 9.05 30.42
CA ALA A 97 7.79 10.03 31.14
C ALA A 97 8.32 10.14 32.59
N PRO A 98 8.70 11.36 33.03
CA PRO A 98 9.18 11.55 34.40
C PRO A 98 8.07 11.19 35.38
N ALA A 99 8.42 10.47 36.45
CA ALA A 99 7.50 10.19 37.55
C ALA A 99 6.91 11.52 38.03
N SER A 100 5.62 11.72 37.76
CA SER A 100 4.86 12.89 38.20
C SER A 100 5.13 13.12 39.69
N GLY A 101 5.70 14.29 39.99
CA GLY A 101 6.37 14.58 41.24
C GLY A 101 5.58 14.22 42.50
N VAL A 102 6.23 13.44 43.36
CA VAL A 102 6.09 13.62 44.80
C VAL A 102 6.84 14.89 45.14
N ALA A 103 6.13 16.02 45.23
CA ALA A 103 6.63 17.20 45.93
C ALA A 103 6.07 17.20 47.37
N PRO A 104 6.90 17.54 48.37
CA PRO A 104 6.57 17.47 49.79
C PRO A 104 5.50 18.47 50.25
#